data_AF-A0A529QCU1-F1
#
_entry.id   AF-A0A529QCU1-F1
#
_cell.length_a   1.000
_cell.length_b   1.000
_cell.length_c   1.000
_cell.angle_alpha   90.00
_cell.angle_beta   90.00
_cell.angle_gamma   90.00
#
_symmetry.space_group_name_H-M   'P 1'
#
loop_
_entity.id
_entity.type
_entity.pdbx_description
1 polymer ?
#
loop_
_entity_poly.entity_id
_entity_poly.type
_entity_poly.pdbx_seq_one_letter_code
_entity_poly.pdbx_strand_id
1 'polypeptide(L)'
;VGDQDEAVREILARAAVLAKADLQTEVVGEFPELQGAMGRKYALLQGEDASVAAAAEEHYKPQGPSDRVPTDPVSVAVALADKLDTLTGFWAIDEKPTGSKDPFALRRAALGVVRILIENRIRLALTSVFAKAFANFKDGTDQSSDLLAFFHDRLKVYLRESGARHDLIDAVLSAGSRPISPLVGEMSAKPTEGGAVP
;
A
#
# COMPACT_ATOMS: atom_id res chain seq x y z
N VAL A 1 16.87 5.64 21.44
CA VAL A 1 15.69 5.31 20.62
C VAL A 1 14.89 6.56 20.24
N GLY A 2 14.77 7.60 21.09
CA GLY A 2 13.88 8.74 20.79
C GLY A 2 14.30 9.75 19.70
N ASP A 3 15.59 9.95 19.43
CA ASP A 3 16.03 11.09 18.59
C ASP A 3 15.95 10.78 17.07
N GLN A 4 16.31 9.57 16.66
CA GLN A 4 16.24 9.16 15.26
C GLN A 4 14.79 8.92 14.79
N ASP A 5 13.93 8.42 15.67
CA ASP A 5 12.50 8.24 15.36
C ASP A 5 11.80 9.59 15.16
N GLU A 6 12.21 10.63 15.91
CA GLU A 6 11.64 11.98 15.77
C GLU A 6 12.10 12.63 14.46
N ALA A 7 13.38 12.55 14.12
CA ALA A 7 13.90 13.05 12.85
C ALA A 7 13.19 12.42 11.64
N VAL A 8 12.95 11.10 11.67
CA VAL A 8 12.20 10.41 10.60
C VAL A 8 10.75 10.89 10.54
N ARG A 9 10.10 11.18 11.68
CA ARG A 9 8.74 11.73 11.70
C ARG A 9 8.67 13.13 11.12
N GLU A 10 9.65 13.98 11.36
CA GLU A 10 9.72 15.32 10.77
C GLU A 10 9.84 15.25 9.25
N ILE A 11 10.75 14.40 8.75
CA ILE A 11 10.92 14.13 7.32
C ILE A 11 9.61 13.59 6.71
N LEU A 12 8.96 12.65 7.40
CA LEU A 12 7.69 12.06 6.94
C LEU A 12 6.56 13.09 6.91
N ALA A 13 6.45 13.94 7.93
CA ALA A 13 5.46 15.01 7.98
C ALA A 13 5.70 16.02 6.84
N ARG A 14 6.96 16.38 6.59
CA ARG A 14 7.33 17.25 5.48
C ARG A 14 6.98 16.64 4.12
N ALA A 15 7.29 15.36 3.94
CA ALA A 15 6.94 14.60 2.73
C ALA A 15 5.42 14.55 2.50
N ALA A 16 4.63 14.31 3.55
CA ALA A 16 3.17 14.30 3.45
C ALA A 16 2.60 15.65 3.00
N VAL A 17 3.18 16.77 3.49
CA VAL A 17 2.77 18.13 3.07
C VAL A 17 3.10 18.39 1.60
N LEU A 18 4.28 17.95 1.13
CA LEU A 18 4.76 18.25 -0.22
C LEU A 18 4.34 17.23 -1.28
N ALA A 19 3.82 16.07 -0.89
CA ALA A 19 3.57 14.93 -1.78
C ALA A 19 2.86 15.33 -3.09
N LYS A 20 1.84 16.19 -3.01
CA LYS A 20 1.02 16.62 -4.15
C LYS A 20 1.15 18.11 -4.49
N ALA A 21 2.21 18.78 -4.02
CA ALA A 21 2.36 20.23 -4.18
C ALA A 21 2.52 20.66 -5.65
N ASP A 22 3.05 19.79 -6.49
CA ASP A 22 3.24 20.05 -7.91
C ASP A 22 1.93 20.13 -8.71
N LEU A 23 0.84 19.52 -8.22
CA LEU A 23 -0.48 19.61 -8.84
C LEU A 23 -1.01 21.05 -8.95
N GLN A 24 -0.47 21.98 -8.16
CA GLN A 24 -0.84 23.40 -8.20
C GLN A 24 0.01 24.21 -9.19
N THR A 25 0.92 23.57 -9.92
CA THR A 25 1.80 24.26 -10.87
C THR A 25 1.24 24.26 -12.28
N GLU A 26 1.50 25.35 -13.02
CA GLU A 26 1.07 25.46 -14.42
C GLU A 26 1.66 24.34 -15.29
N VAL A 27 2.89 23.92 -15.00
CA VAL A 27 3.56 22.83 -15.74
C VAL A 27 2.77 21.52 -15.66
N VAL A 28 2.27 21.14 -14.48
CA VAL A 28 1.45 19.93 -14.34
C VAL A 28 0.04 20.13 -14.91
N GLY A 29 -0.48 21.36 -14.88
CA GLY A 29 -1.73 21.72 -15.56
C GLY A 29 -1.64 21.53 -17.08
N GLU A 30 -0.51 21.89 -17.70
CA GLU A 30 -0.25 21.71 -19.13
C GLU A 30 0.17 20.28 -19.49
N PHE A 31 0.96 19.63 -18.62
CA PHE A 31 1.55 18.30 -18.84
C PHE A 31 1.29 17.38 -17.63
N PRO A 32 0.08 16.79 -17.53
CA PRO A 32 -0.29 15.91 -16.41
C PRO A 32 0.64 14.70 -16.23
N GLU A 33 1.29 14.22 -17.29
CA GLU A 33 2.26 13.13 -17.25
C GLU A 33 3.53 13.45 -16.44
N LEU A 34 3.78 14.73 -16.14
CA LEU A 34 4.92 15.18 -15.35
C LEU A 34 4.64 15.23 -13.83
N GLN A 35 3.41 14.89 -13.43
CA GLN A 35 3.02 14.76 -12.03
C GLN A 35 3.97 13.83 -11.26
N GLY A 36 4.32 14.21 -10.02
CA GLY A 36 5.29 13.55 -9.15
C GLY A 36 6.73 13.85 -9.56
N ALA A 37 7.09 13.70 -10.85
CA ALA A 37 8.43 13.98 -11.34
C ALA A 37 8.80 15.47 -11.15
N MET A 38 7.86 16.38 -11.43
CA MET A 38 8.04 17.80 -11.15
C MET A 38 8.06 18.09 -9.66
N GLY A 39 7.20 17.45 -8.87
CA GLY A 39 7.23 17.55 -7.40
C GLY A 39 8.61 17.23 -6.82
N ARG A 40 9.20 16.10 -7.22
CA ARG A 40 10.57 15.75 -6.84
C ARG A 40 11.58 16.79 -7.30
N LYS A 41 11.48 17.27 -8.55
CA LYS A 41 12.40 18.26 -9.10
C LYS A 41 12.36 19.57 -8.30
N TYR A 42 11.16 20.06 -7.98
CA TYR A 42 10.97 21.27 -7.20
C TYR A 42 11.49 21.12 -5.78
N ALA A 43 11.16 20.02 -5.10
CA ALA A 43 11.66 19.74 -3.75
C ALA A 43 13.20 19.74 -3.69
N LEU A 44 13.87 19.07 -4.65
CA LEU A 44 15.34 19.08 -4.72
C LEU A 44 15.92 20.47 -4.96
N LEU A 45 15.29 21.28 -5.83
CA LEU A 45 15.73 22.65 -6.10
C LEU A 45 15.53 23.59 -4.90
N GLN A 46 14.56 23.29 -4.04
CA GLN A 46 14.30 24.01 -2.79
C GLN A 46 15.22 23.55 -1.64
N GLY A 47 16.07 22.56 -1.87
CA GLY A 47 16.98 22.02 -0.85
C GLY A 47 16.28 21.13 0.17
N GLU A 48 15.11 20.56 -0.16
CA GLU A 48 14.44 19.56 0.67
C GLU A 48 15.28 18.29 0.79
N ASP A 49 15.01 17.52 1.84
CA ASP A 49 15.61 16.20 2.05
C ASP A 49 15.36 15.27 0.85
N ALA A 50 16.34 14.41 0.56
CA ALA A 50 16.27 13.50 -0.59
C ALA A 50 15.09 12.52 -0.50
N SER A 51 14.74 12.05 0.70
CA SER A 51 13.60 11.17 0.94
C SER A 51 12.27 11.93 0.83
N VAL A 52 12.21 13.20 1.24
CA VAL A 52 11.05 14.08 0.99
C VAL A 52 10.81 14.23 -0.51
N ALA A 53 11.86 14.57 -1.26
CA ALA A 53 11.77 14.73 -2.70
C ALA A 53 11.42 13.42 -3.41
N ALA A 54 11.99 12.29 -2.97
CA ALA A 54 11.65 10.97 -3.50
C ALA A 54 10.17 10.66 -3.26
N ALA A 55 9.65 10.89 -2.05
CA ALA A 55 8.25 10.63 -1.72
C ALA A 55 7.27 11.44 -2.58
N ALA A 56 7.62 12.68 -2.96
CA ALA A 56 6.80 13.49 -3.87
C ALA A 56 6.55 12.81 -5.23
N GLU A 57 7.53 12.09 -5.77
CA GLU A 57 7.33 11.29 -6.99
C GLU A 57 6.77 9.89 -6.69
N GLU A 58 7.34 9.23 -5.70
CA GLU A 58 7.17 7.81 -5.48
C GLU A 58 5.87 7.45 -4.77
N HIS A 59 5.19 8.39 -4.10
CA HIS A 59 3.91 8.09 -3.46
C HIS A 59 2.83 7.64 -4.45
N TYR A 60 2.92 8.07 -5.71
CA TYR A 60 2.07 7.57 -6.78
C TYR A 60 2.33 6.09 -7.09
N LYS A 61 3.53 5.58 -6.86
CA LYS A 61 3.93 4.23 -7.22
C LYS A 61 3.44 3.17 -6.21
N PRO A 62 3.27 1.90 -6.63
CA PRO A 62 3.20 1.47 -8.02
C PRO A 62 1.84 1.82 -8.65
N GLN A 63 1.85 2.22 -9.92
CA GLN A 63 0.64 2.53 -10.71
C GLN A 63 0.05 1.30 -11.42
N GLY A 64 0.78 0.18 -11.47
CA GLY A 64 0.34 -1.05 -12.11
C GLY A 64 1.19 -2.26 -11.73
N PRO A 65 0.91 -3.44 -12.34
CA PRO A 65 1.57 -4.70 -12.01
C PRO A 65 3.08 -4.69 -12.23
N SER A 66 3.54 -3.97 -13.27
CA SER A 66 4.96 -3.93 -13.67
C SER A 66 5.69 -2.67 -13.21
N ASP A 67 5.02 -1.75 -12.52
CA ASP A 67 5.65 -0.52 -12.04
C ASP A 67 6.57 -0.81 -10.84
N ARG A 68 7.56 0.06 -10.61
CA ARG A 68 8.49 -0.05 -9.48
C ARG A 68 7.74 0.15 -8.17
N VAL A 69 8.07 -0.64 -7.15
CA VAL A 69 7.59 -0.42 -5.78
C VAL A 69 8.59 0.47 -5.03
N PRO A 70 8.13 1.52 -4.32
CA PRO A 70 9.00 2.33 -3.49
C PRO A 70 9.66 1.48 -2.39
N THR A 71 10.92 1.82 -2.07
CA THR A 71 11.72 1.12 -1.04
C THR A 71 12.23 2.06 0.03
N ASP A 72 12.29 3.37 -0.24
CA ASP A 72 12.56 4.37 0.79
C ASP A 72 11.41 4.38 1.82
N PRO A 73 11.71 4.33 3.14
CA PRO A 73 10.67 4.26 4.17
C PRO A 73 9.67 5.42 4.15
N VAL A 74 10.12 6.63 3.80
CA VAL A 74 9.27 7.82 3.73
C VAL A 74 8.37 7.71 2.51
N SER A 75 8.92 7.37 1.35
CA SER A 75 8.13 7.10 0.14
C SER A 75 7.08 6.01 0.37
N VAL A 76 7.47 4.90 1.02
CA VAL A 76 6.57 3.78 1.33
C VAL A 76 5.43 4.22 2.24
N ALA A 77 5.73 4.96 3.30
CA ALA A 77 4.72 5.45 4.24
C ALA A 77 3.74 6.41 3.57
N VAL A 78 4.22 7.38 2.77
CA VAL A 78 3.36 8.32 2.05
C VAL A 78 2.54 7.60 0.96
N ALA A 79 3.14 6.66 0.23
CA ALA A 79 2.43 5.86 -0.78
C ALA A 79 1.29 5.04 -0.20
N LEU A 80 1.53 4.40 0.96
CA LEU A 80 0.50 3.66 1.68
C LEU A 80 -0.60 4.58 2.19
N ALA A 81 -0.23 5.69 2.84
CA ALA A 81 -1.20 6.66 3.36
C ALA A 81 -2.11 7.20 2.25
N ASP A 82 -1.54 7.62 1.12
CA ASP A 82 -2.28 8.18 -0.01
C ASP A 82 -3.30 7.19 -0.62
N LYS A 83 -2.86 5.95 -0.86
CA LYS A 83 -3.71 4.91 -1.45
C LYS A 83 -4.79 4.45 -0.47
N LEU A 84 -4.46 4.33 0.81
CA LEU A 84 -5.43 3.95 1.84
C LEU A 84 -6.46 5.05 2.08
N ASP A 85 -6.05 6.31 2.12
CA ASP A 85 -6.94 7.46 2.21
C ASP A 85 -7.92 7.48 1.04
N THR A 86 -7.41 7.37 -0.19
CA THR A 86 -8.24 7.27 -1.41
C THR A 86 -9.25 6.12 -1.30
N LEU A 87 -8.79 4.90 -1.00
CA LEU A 87 -9.67 3.73 -0.90
C LEU A 87 -10.74 3.90 0.18
N THR A 88 -10.36 4.37 1.37
CA THR A 88 -11.32 4.59 2.46
C THR A 88 -12.32 5.69 2.14
N GLY A 89 -11.89 6.78 1.50
CA GLY A 89 -12.76 7.87 1.06
C GLY A 89 -13.80 7.42 0.03
N PHE A 90 -13.40 6.65 -0.99
CA PHE A 90 -14.33 6.12 -1.98
C PHE A 90 -15.32 5.13 -1.38
N TRP A 91 -14.91 4.31 -0.41
CA TRP A 91 -15.83 3.45 0.33
C TRP A 91 -16.79 4.24 1.23
N ALA A 92 -16.32 5.32 1.87
CA ALA A 92 -17.13 6.13 2.76
C ALA A 92 -18.32 6.80 2.04
N ILE A 93 -18.18 7.06 0.74
CA ILE A 93 -19.22 7.66 -0.12
C ILE A 93 -19.93 6.64 -1.05
N ASP A 94 -19.68 5.34 -0.86
CA ASP A 94 -20.24 4.23 -1.66
C ASP A 94 -19.90 4.26 -3.17
N GLU A 95 -18.82 4.94 -3.56
CA GLU A 95 -18.33 5.04 -4.96
C GLU A 95 -17.30 3.94 -5.27
N LYS A 96 -17.75 2.69 -5.18
CA LYS A 96 -16.88 1.50 -5.33
C LYS A 96 -16.82 1.03 -6.79
N PRO A 97 -15.79 0.26 -7.19
CA PRO A 97 -15.74 -0.35 -8.52
C PRO A 97 -16.88 -1.35 -8.71
N THR A 98 -17.66 -1.21 -9.79
CA THR A 98 -18.78 -2.11 -10.11
C THR A 98 -18.48 -2.92 -11.38
N GLY A 99 -18.73 -4.23 -11.34
CA GLY A 99 -18.51 -5.12 -12.48
C GLY A 99 -17.11 -4.96 -13.10
N SER A 100 -17.03 -4.67 -14.40
CA SER A 100 -15.77 -4.38 -15.10
C SER A 100 -15.30 -2.92 -15.00
N LYS A 101 -16.15 -1.99 -14.53
CA LYS A 101 -15.82 -0.56 -14.46
C LYS A 101 -14.97 -0.25 -13.23
N ASP A 102 -13.95 0.57 -13.42
CA ASP A 102 -13.10 1.14 -12.37
C ASP A 102 -12.62 2.54 -12.82
N PRO A 103 -13.52 3.54 -12.83
CA PRO A 103 -13.21 4.86 -13.37
C PRO A 103 -12.10 5.57 -12.57
N PHE A 104 -11.98 5.26 -11.27
CA PHE A 104 -11.02 5.89 -10.35
C PHE A 104 -9.80 5.02 -10.05
N ALA A 105 -9.62 3.92 -10.79
CA ALA A 105 -8.48 3.02 -10.67
C ALA A 105 -8.27 2.40 -9.26
N LEU A 106 -9.34 2.19 -8.50
CA LEU A 106 -9.29 1.67 -7.13
C LEU A 106 -8.73 0.24 -7.06
N ARG A 107 -8.93 -0.58 -8.11
CA ARG A 107 -8.31 -1.90 -8.21
C ARG A 107 -6.79 -1.80 -8.34
N ARG A 108 -6.31 -0.80 -9.08
CA ARG A 108 -4.86 -0.55 -9.21
C ARG A 108 -4.28 0.02 -7.92
N ALA A 109 -4.99 0.93 -7.25
CA ALA A 109 -4.59 1.47 -5.95
C ALA A 109 -4.46 0.36 -4.88
N ALA A 110 -5.47 -0.50 -4.76
CA ALA A 110 -5.44 -1.62 -3.80
C ALA A 110 -4.35 -2.66 -4.13
N LEU A 111 -4.16 -2.98 -5.41
CA LEU A 111 -3.02 -3.81 -5.83
C LEU A 111 -1.69 -3.16 -5.43
N GLY A 112 -1.57 -1.83 -5.58
CA GLY A 112 -0.36 -1.13 -5.20
C GLY A 112 -0.06 -1.21 -3.71
N VAL A 113 -1.08 -1.08 -2.85
CA VAL A 113 -0.92 -1.31 -1.40
C VAL A 113 -0.47 -2.74 -1.11
N VAL A 114 -1.10 -3.75 -1.74
CA VAL A 114 -0.71 -5.17 -1.56
C VAL A 114 0.76 -5.38 -1.92
N ARG A 115 1.20 -4.85 -3.07
CA ARG A 115 2.59 -4.94 -3.52
C ARG A 115 3.55 -4.26 -2.57
N ILE A 116 3.25 -3.04 -2.12
CA ILE A 116 4.08 -2.32 -1.15
C ILE A 116 4.26 -3.15 0.13
N LEU A 117 3.18 -3.72 0.67
CA LEU A 117 3.24 -4.52 1.89
C LEU A 117 4.06 -5.80 1.72
N ILE A 118 3.87 -6.53 0.62
CA ILE A 118 4.55 -7.80 0.37
C ILE A 118 6.03 -7.59 0.03
N GLU A 119 6.32 -6.73 -0.94
CA GLU A 119 7.68 -6.53 -1.47
C GLU A 119 8.59 -5.87 -0.43
N ASN A 120 8.06 -4.97 0.41
CA ASN A 120 8.80 -4.38 1.55
C ASN A 120 8.69 -5.21 2.85
N ARG A 121 7.98 -6.36 2.84
CA ARG A 121 7.78 -7.24 4.00
C ARG A 121 7.19 -6.53 5.24
N ILE A 122 6.27 -5.60 5.00
CA ILE A 122 5.61 -4.81 6.04
C ILE A 122 4.39 -5.57 6.56
N ARG A 123 4.33 -5.73 7.89
CA ARG A 123 3.16 -6.29 8.57
C ARG A 123 2.26 -5.15 9.04
N LEU A 124 1.08 -5.05 8.44
CA LEU A 124 0.10 -4.02 8.77
C LEU A 124 -1.25 -4.66 9.08
N ALA A 125 -1.83 -4.30 10.23
CA ALA A 125 -3.18 -4.71 10.60
C ALA A 125 -4.21 -3.81 9.89
N LEU A 126 -4.54 -4.13 8.63
CA LEU A 126 -5.40 -3.31 7.77
C LEU A 126 -6.74 -2.95 8.42
N THR A 127 -7.36 -3.86 9.17
CA THR A 127 -8.60 -3.59 9.92
C THR A 127 -8.47 -2.40 10.86
N SER A 128 -7.36 -2.32 11.60
CA SER A 128 -7.11 -1.20 12.53
C SER A 128 -6.83 0.11 11.80
N VAL A 129 -6.23 0.04 10.61
CA VAL A 129 -5.94 1.22 9.79
C VAL A 129 -7.22 1.74 9.16
N PHE A 130 -8.06 0.86 8.60
CA PHE A 130 -9.35 1.22 8.04
C PHE A 130 -10.25 1.85 9.11
N ALA A 131 -10.36 1.24 10.30
CA ALA A 131 -11.16 1.80 11.38
C ALA A 131 -10.74 3.24 11.75
N LYS A 132 -9.42 3.52 11.79
CA LYS A 132 -8.91 4.88 12.02
C LYS A 132 -9.19 5.82 10.86
N ALA A 133 -9.04 5.36 9.62
CA ALA A 133 -9.30 6.16 8.44
C ALA A 133 -10.79 6.51 8.32
N PHE A 134 -11.69 5.55 8.54
CA PHE A 134 -13.14 5.77 8.53
C PHE A 134 -13.59 6.75 9.62
N ALA A 135 -12.93 6.75 10.78
CA ALA A 135 -13.21 7.72 11.85
C ALA A 135 -13.00 9.19 11.45
N ASN A 136 -12.28 9.47 10.36
CA ASN A 136 -12.12 10.83 9.84
C ASN A 136 -13.36 11.33 9.07
N PHE A 137 -14.28 10.44 8.67
CA PHE A 137 -15.48 10.80 7.92
C PHE A 137 -16.68 10.88 8.87
N LYS A 138 -17.18 12.10 9.13
CA LYS A 138 -18.28 12.35 10.08
C LYS A 138 -19.60 11.66 9.71
N ASP A 139 -19.86 11.54 8.42
CA ASP A 139 -21.10 10.96 7.86
C ASP A 139 -20.83 9.65 7.08
N GLY A 140 -19.59 9.15 7.12
CA GLY A 140 -19.20 7.93 6.43
C GLY A 140 -19.69 6.69 7.16
N THR A 141 -20.24 5.73 6.41
CA THR A 141 -20.51 4.41 6.99
C THR A 141 -19.18 3.66 7.11
N ASP A 142 -18.89 3.05 8.27
CA ASP A 142 -17.74 2.16 8.40
C ASP A 142 -17.98 0.92 7.52
N GLN A 143 -17.21 0.83 6.44
CA GLN A 143 -17.24 -0.27 5.49
C GLN A 143 -15.91 -1.04 5.47
N SER A 144 -15.20 -1.06 6.61
CA SER A 144 -13.90 -1.74 6.77
C SER A 144 -13.94 -3.21 6.36
N SER A 145 -15.03 -3.93 6.63
CA SER A 145 -15.18 -5.34 6.28
C SER A 145 -15.28 -5.55 4.77
N ASP A 146 -16.05 -4.71 4.08
CA ASP A 146 -16.21 -4.72 2.63
C ASP A 146 -14.90 -4.35 1.92
N LEU A 147 -14.21 -3.30 2.41
CA LEU A 147 -12.90 -2.92 1.89
C LEU A 147 -11.86 -4.03 2.12
N LEU A 148 -11.88 -4.69 3.28
CA LEU A 148 -10.98 -5.83 3.53
C LEU A 148 -11.24 -6.99 2.57
N ALA A 149 -12.51 -7.31 2.29
CA ALA A 149 -12.86 -8.32 1.29
C ALA A 149 -12.34 -7.95 -0.10
N PHE A 150 -12.46 -6.68 -0.49
CA PHE A 150 -11.87 -6.18 -1.74
C PHE A 150 -10.35 -6.35 -1.79
N PHE A 151 -9.65 -6.09 -0.69
CA PHE A 151 -8.21 -6.35 -0.57
C PHE A 151 -7.86 -7.84 -0.69
N HIS A 152 -8.64 -8.73 -0.09
CA HIS A 152 -8.46 -10.17 -0.25
C HIS A 152 -8.56 -10.58 -1.72
N ASP A 153 -9.53 -10.06 -2.46
CA ASP A 153 -9.66 -10.35 -3.89
C ASP A 153 -8.44 -9.88 -4.70
N ARG A 154 -7.87 -8.71 -4.36
CA ARG A 154 -6.64 -8.22 -5.02
C ARG A 154 -5.43 -9.07 -4.67
N LEU A 155 -5.30 -9.47 -3.41
CA LEU A 155 -4.23 -10.37 -2.95
C LEU A 155 -4.30 -11.73 -3.66
N LYS A 156 -5.50 -12.30 -3.85
CA LYS A 156 -5.67 -13.54 -4.62
C LYS A 156 -5.12 -13.42 -6.04
N VAL A 157 -5.43 -12.33 -6.73
CA VAL A 157 -4.95 -12.09 -8.10
C VAL A 157 -3.42 -12.00 -8.11
N TYR A 158 -2.84 -11.20 -7.23
CA TYR A 158 -1.39 -11.05 -7.13
C TYR A 158 -0.66 -12.38 -6.86
N LEU A 159 -1.17 -13.18 -5.93
CA LEU A 159 -0.59 -14.48 -5.59
C LEU A 159 -0.70 -15.48 -6.75
N ARG A 160 -1.82 -15.48 -7.49
CA ARG A 160 -1.99 -16.32 -8.69
C ARG A 160 -0.99 -15.95 -9.78
N GLU A 161 -0.82 -14.66 -10.04
CA GLU A 161 0.17 -14.16 -11.01
C GLU A 161 1.61 -14.48 -10.58
N SER A 162 1.85 -14.53 -9.27
CA SER A 162 3.15 -14.93 -8.68
C SER A 162 3.37 -16.46 -8.65
N GLY A 163 2.45 -17.26 -9.20
CA GLY A 163 2.57 -18.72 -9.30
C GLY A 163 2.18 -19.50 -8.05
N ALA A 164 1.53 -18.87 -7.06
CA ALA A 164 1.06 -19.58 -5.87
C ALA A 164 -0.13 -20.51 -6.19
N ARG A 165 -0.17 -21.67 -5.52
CA ARG A 165 -1.22 -22.67 -5.74
C ARG A 165 -2.58 -22.18 -5.24
N HIS A 166 -3.62 -22.47 -6.04
CA HIS A 166 -4.99 -21.98 -5.83
C HIS A 166 -5.59 -22.42 -4.49
N ASP A 167 -5.38 -23.69 -4.13
CA ASP A 167 -5.88 -24.32 -2.90
C ASP A 167 -5.30 -23.69 -1.63
N LEU A 168 -4.02 -23.31 -1.64
CA LEU A 168 -3.34 -22.69 -0.50
C LEU A 168 -3.78 -21.24 -0.27
N ILE A 169 -4.02 -20.49 -1.35
CA ILE A 169 -4.48 -19.10 -1.27
C ILE A 169 -5.87 -19.03 -0.63
N ASP A 170 -6.80 -19.85 -1.11
CA ASP A 170 -8.17 -19.86 -0.58
C ASP A 170 -8.20 -20.37 0.86
N ALA A 171 -7.42 -21.40 1.21
CA ALA A 171 -7.32 -21.90 2.59
C ALA A 171 -6.81 -20.85 3.59
N VAL A 172 -5.77 -20.08 3.23
CA VAL A 172 -5.18 -19.07 4.13
C VAL A 172 -6.09 -17.85 4.30
N LEU A 173 -6.79 -17.44 3.24
CA LEU A 173 -7.70 -16.28 3.31
C LEU A 173 -9.04 -16.63 3.98
N SER A 174 -9.51 -17.87 3.86
CA SER A 174 -10.71 -18.37 4.55
C SER A 174 -10.48 -18.65 6.04
N ALA A 175 -9.23 -18.88 6.47
CA ALA A 175 -8.88 -19.19 7.86
C ALA A 175 -8.92 -17.98 8.83
N GLY A 176 -9.28 -16.79 8.35
CA GLY A 176 -9.59 -15.62 9.18
C GLY A 176 -8.37 -14.84 9.66
N SER A 177 -8.35 -13.56 9.27
CA SER A 177 -7.70 -12.42 9.94
C SER A 177 -6.40 -12.72 10.69
N ARG A 178 -5.32 -12.99 9.95
CA ARG A 178 -3.96 -12.80 10.43
C ARG A 178 -3.33 -11.66 9.63
N PRO A 179 -2.45 -10.83 10.24
CA PRO A 179 -1.74 -9.80 9.51
C PRO A 179 -1.07 -10.43 8.28
N ILE A 180 -1.26 -9.80 7.11
CA ILE A 180 -0.78 -10.29 5.83
C ILE A 180 0.72 -10.58 5.96
N SER A 181 1.09 -11.86 5.96
CA SER A 181 2.47 -12.33 5.95
C SER A 181 2.71 -13.03 4.62
N PRO A 182 3.87 -12.80 3.97
CA PRO A 182 4.29 -13.69 2.90
C PRO A 182 4.53 -15.08 3.48
N LEU A 183 3.92 -16.09 2.86
CA LEU A 183 4.16 -17.50 3.13
C LEU A 183 5.59 -17.84 2.67
N VAL A 184 6.54 -17.78 3.61
CA VAL A 184 7.85 -18.43 3.45
C VAL A 184 8.09 -19.23 4.72
N GLY A 185 7.96 -20.56 4.62
CA GLY A 185 8.51 -21.49 5.61
C GLY A 185 7.52 -22.24 6.50
N GLU A 186 6.60 -23.03 5.91
CA GLU A 186 6.18 -24.29 6.53
C GLU A 186 6.52 -25.47 5.60
N MET A 187 7.79 -25.55 5.21
CA MET A 187 8.44 -26.82 4.94
C MET A 187 9.38 -27.08 6.11
N SER A 188 8.81 -27.36 7.29
CA SER A 188 9.59 -27.96 8.37
C SER A 188 9.71 -29.44 8.06
N ALA A 189 10.94 -29.84 7.73
CA ALA A 189 11.31 -31.24 7.57
C ALA A 189 10.87 -32.02 8.80
N LYS A 190 10.14 -33.11 8.56
CA LYS A 190 9.75 -34.08 9.59
C LYS A 190 11.02 -34.57 10.30
N PRO A 191 11.07 -34.64 11.65
CA PRO A 191 12.16 -35.31 12.32
C PRO A 191 12.09 -36.80 11.96
N THR A 192 13.20 -37.36 11.48
CA THR A 192 13.37 -38.81 11.40
C THR A 192 13.38 -39.37 12.82
N GLU A 193 12.25 -39.94 13.24
CA GLU A 193 12.20 -40.78 14.43
C GLU A 193 13.04 -42.04 14.17
N GLY A 194 14.04 -42.24 15.02
CA GLY A 194 14.72 -43.52 15.13
C GLY A 194 13.76 -44.57 15.67
N GLY A 195 13.55 -45.63 14.91
CA GLY A 195 12.99 -46.89 15.37
C GLY A 195 14.07 -47.96 15.25
N ALA A 196 14.61 -48.38 16.40
CA ALA A 196 15.49 -49.53 16.49
C ALA A 196 14.67 -50.81 16.71
N VAL A 197 15.26 -51.92 16.25
CA VAL A 197 15.07 -53.36 16.58
C VAL A 197 13.78 -54.05 16.10
N PRO A 198 13.78 -55.37 15.81
CA PRO A 198 14.66 -56.45 16.34
C PRO A 198 15.91 -56.76 15.52
#